data_AF-A0AA40DBS9-F1
#
_entry.id   AF-A0AA40DBS9-F1
#
_cell.length_a   1.000
_cell.length_b   1.000
_cell.length_c   1.000
_cell.angle_alpha   90.00
_cell.angle_beta   90.00
_cell.angle_gamma   90.00
#
_symmetry.space_group_name_H-M   'P 1'
#
loop_
_entity.id
_entity.type
_entity.pdbx_description
1 polymer ?
#
loop_
_entity_poly.entity_id
_entity_poly.type
_entity_poly.pdbx_seq_one_letter_code
_entity_poly.pdbx_strand_id
1 'polypeptide(L)'
;MVNHSRNNFAKVDARQVIGQLEQYMSQIRTIPNTANKSMAICNTHGGPIADMRLRGGKPLGPFRDEADFSKLMRYSDDPGRRRHAIVFTHADMNPRNILMDQFKRPDGSRGWMVTGIVDWEMAGFYPEG
;
A
#
# COMPACT_ATOMS: atom_id res chain seq x y z
N MET A 1 -39.24 -15.91 12.07
CA MET A 1 -38.39 -16.44 10.98
C MET A 1 -37.26 -15.44 10.78
N VAL A 2 -36.06 -15.72 11.30
CA VAL A 2 -34.99 -14.72 11.50
C VAL A 2 -34.07 -14.64 10.28
N ASN A 3 -33.90 -13.40 9.80
CA ASN A 3 -33.05 -12.94 8.70
C ASN A 3 -31.66 -13.59 8.67
N HIS A 4 -31.46 -14.54 7.75
CA HIS A 4 -30.13 -15.05 7.37
C HIS A 4 -29.50 -14.26 6.20
N SER A 5 -30.19 -13.25 5.64
CA SER A 5 -29.76 -12.56 4.42
C SER A 5 -28.75 -11.43 4.63
N ARG A 6 -28.76 -10.73 5.77
CA ARG A 6 -27.89 -9.56 6.01
C ARG A 6 -26.39 -9.88 6.08
N ASN A 7 -26.03 -11.12 6.43
CA ASN A 7 -24.64 -11.51 6.66
C ASN A 7 -23.88 -11.88 5.38
N ASN A 8 -24.59 -12.12 4.28
CA ASN A 8 -23.98 -12.44 2.98
C ASN A 8 -23.69 -11.18 2.15
N PHE A 9 -24.54 -10.15 2.24
CA PHE A 9 -24.37 -8.89 1.49
C PHE A 9 -23.11 -8.12 1.89
N ALA A 10 -22.85 -7.96 3.19
CA ALA A 10 -21.64 -7.27 3.67
C ALA A 10 -20.33 -7.97 3.25
N LYS A 11 -20.35 -9.30 3.12
CA LYS A 11 -19.20 -10.09 2.65
C LYS A 11 -18.95 -9.94 1.15
N VAL A 12 -20.02 -9.88 0.35
CA VAL A 12 -19.91 -9.68 -1.12
C VAL A 12 -19.35 -8.30 -1.42
N ASP A 13 -19.84 -7.26 -0.75
CA ASP A 13 -19.33 -5.89 -0.93
C ASP A 13 -17.87 -5.76 -0.46
N ALA A 14 -17.50 -6.38 0.67
CA ALA A 14 -16.12 -6.41 1.12
C ALA A 14 -15.19 -7.08 0.09
N ARG A 15 -15.60 -8.21 -0.49
CA ARG A 15 -14.84 -8.88 -1.55
C ARG A 15 -14.68 -8.01 -2.79
N GLN A 16 -15.72 -7.26 -3.16
CA GLN A 16 -15.65 -6.34 -4.30
C GLN A 16 -14.67 -5.18 -4.04
N VAL A 17 -14.67 -4.62 -2.83
CA VAL A 17 -13.75 -3.55 -2.45
C VAL A 17 -12.31 -4.07 -2.40
N ILE A 18 -12.09 -5.25 -1.81
CA ILE A 18 -10.77 -5.90 -1.79
C ILE A 18 -10.24 -6.09 -3.22
N GLY A 19 -11.07 -6.61 -4.14
CA GLY A 19 -10.67 -6.79 -5.54
C GLY A 19 -10.30 -5.48 -6.24
N GLN A 20 -11.01 -4.37 -5.95
CA GLN A 20 -10.63 -3.05 -6.47
C GLN A 20 -9.28 -2.59 -5.91
N LEU A 21 -9.06 -2.73 -4.60
CA LEU A 21 -7.79 -2.36 -3.96
C LEU A 21 -6.62 -3.20 -4.48
N GLU A 22 -6.81 -4.50 -4.69
CA GLU A 22 -5.80 -5.38 -5.31
C GLU A 22 -5.41 -4.90 -6.71
N GLN A 23 -6.40 -4.52 -7.53
CA GLN A 23 -6.15 -3.97 -8.86
C GLN A 23 -5.37 -2.64 -8.81
N TYR A 24 -5.72 -1.74 -7.89
CA TYR A 24 -4.97 -0.48 -7.73
C TYR A 24 -3.55 -0.72 -7.21
N MET A 25 -3.37 -1.60 -6.22
CA MET A 25 -2.04 -1.94 -5.71
C MET A 25 -1.16 -2.57 -6.78
N SER A 26 -1.73 -3.44 -7.61
CA SER A 26 -1.01 -4.01 -8.76
C SER A 26 -0.52 -2.91 -9.70
N GLN A 27 -1.36 -1.93 -10.05
CA GLN A 27 -0.96 -0.79 -10.89
C GLN A 27 0.14 0.06 -10.24
N ILE A 28 -0.05 0.44 -8.97
CA ILE A 28 0.91 1.27 -8.22
C ILE A 28 2.29 0.60 -8.19
N ARG A 29 2.34 -0.72 -7.95
CA ARG A 29 3.60 -1.49 -7.89
C ARG A 29 4.35 -1.57 -9.23
N THR A 30 3.70 -1.24 -10.36
CA THR A 30 4.39 -1.17 -11.68
C THR A 30 5.08 0.16 -11.96
N ILE A 31 4.87 1.18 -11.12
CA ILE A 31 5.48 2.50 -11.30
C ILE A 31 7.01 2.35 -11.15
N PRO A 32 7.82 2.72 -12.16
CA PRO A 32 9.27 2.57 -12.09
C PRO A 32 9.92 3.69 -11.26
N ASN A 33 11.03 3.37 -10.60
CA ASN A 33 11.88 4.39 -9.97
C ASN A 33 12.68 5.14 -11.04
N THR A 34 12.21 6.33 -11.39
CA THR A 34 12.90 7.26 -12.27
C THR A 34 13.60 8.39 -11.52
N ALA A 35 13.32 8.55 -10.23
CA ALA A 35 13.80 9.66 -9.40
C ALA A 35 15.25 9.46 -8.94
N ASN A 36 15.65 8.23 -8.63
CA ASN A 36 17.03 7.94 -8.24
C ASN A 36 17.46 6.54 -8.69
N LYS A 37 18.31 6.48 -9.72
CA LYS A 37 18.78 5.21 -10.30
C LYS A 37 19.85 4.50 -9.47
N SER A 38 20.51 5.20 -8.53
CA SER A 38 21.55 4.60 -7.68
C SER A 38 21.02 4.12 -6.33
N MET A 39 19.84 4.57 -5.92
CA MET A 39 19.20 4.20 -4.66
C MET A 39 17.88 3.49 -4.94
N ALA A 40 17.81 2.19 -4.67
CA ALA A 40 16.60 1.41 -4.89
C ALA A 40 15.46 1.84 -3.95
N ILE A 41 15.78 2.10 -2.66
CA ILE A 41 14.79 2.47 -1.64
C ILE A 41 14.92 3.96 -1.35
N CYS A 42 13.93 4.73 -1.79
CA CYS A 42 13.91 6.18 -1.70
C CYS A 42 12.47 6.71 -1.75
N ASN A 43 12.27 7.97 -1.36
CA ASN A 43 10.98 8.63 -1.54
C ASN A 43 10.71 8.93 -3.03
N THR A 44 9.54 9.52 -3.32
CA THR A 44 9.12 9.96 -4.68
C THR A 44 10.10 10.90 -5.39
N HIS A 45 10.92 11.63 -4.64
CA HIS A 45 11.94 12.56 -5.14
C HIS A 45 13.35 11.96 -5.17
N GLY A 46 13.50 10.66 -4.89
CA GLY A 46 14.81 10.01 -4.88
C GLY A 46 15.62 10.21 -3.59
N GLY A 47 15.04 10.87 -2.59
CA GLY A 47 15.67 11.17 -1.31
C GLY A 47 15.31 10.19 -0.18
N PRO A 48 15.63 10.54 1.08
CA PRO A 48 15.31 9.71 2.23
C PRO A 48 13.81 9.41 2.33
N ILE A 49 13.47 8.18 2.69
CA ILE A 49 12.09 7.76 2.99
C ILE A 49 11.65 8.30 4.34
N ALA A 50 10.33 8.39 4.55
CA ALA A 50 9.70 8.67 5.83
C ALA A 50 8.54 7.70 6.02
N ASP A 51 8.55 6.92 7.10
CA ASP A 51 7.50 5.96 7.46
C ASP A 51 7.26 6.06 8.97
N MET A 52 6.02 6.31 9.41
CA MET A 52 5.72 6.46 10.85
C MET A 52 6.10 5.24 11.69
N ARG A 53 6.08 4.04 11.09
CA ARG A 53 6.44 2.78 11.76
C ARG A 53 7.96 2.66 11.93
N LEU A 54 8.74 3.45 11.21
CA LEU A 54 10.20 3.49 11.22
C LEU A 54 10.70 4.79 11.85
N ARG A 55 11.33 4.67 13.03
CA ARG A 55 11.93 5.84 13.73
C ARG A 55 10.97 7.02 13.95
N GLY A 56 9.64 6.77 13.96
CA GLY A 56 8.62 7.79 14.13
C GLY A 56 8.53 8.80 12.98
N GLY A 57 8.73 8.35 11.73
CA GLY A 57 8.59 9.20 10.54
C GLY A 57 9.79 10.10 10.26
N LYS A 58 10.89 9.98 11.02
CA LYS A 58 12.12 10.72 10.73
C LYS A 58 12.72 10.26 9.39
N PRO A 59 13.27 11.17 8.57
CA PRO A 59 13.93 10.82 7.32
C PRO A 59 14.98 9.73 7.50
N LEU A 60 14.96 8.73 6.62
CA LEU A 60 15.79 7.54 6.70
C LEU A 60 16.31 7.15 5.30
N GLY A 61 17.60 6.87 5.17
CA GLY A 61 18.21 6.58 3.87
C GLY A 61 18.50 7.84 3.03
N PRO A 62 18.39 7.80 1.69
CA PRO A 62 17.93 6.67 0.86
C PRO A 62 18.90 5.48 0.93
N PHE A 63 18.49 4.32 0.42
CA PHE A 63 19.31 3.10 0.45
C PHE A 63 19.57 2.54 -0.93
N ARG A 64 20.78 2.02 -1.12
CA ARG A 64 21.19 1.36 -2.35
C ARG A 64 20.36 0.10 -2.61
N ASP A 65 20.13 -0.69 -1.57
CA ASP A 65 19.43 -1.98 -1.64
C ASP A 65 18.72 -2.32 -0.33
N GLU A 66 17.98 -3.44 -0.34
CA GLU A 66 17.28 -3.97 0.83
C GLU A 66 18.24 -4.36 1.97
N ALA A 67 19.45 -4.83 1.67
CA ALA A 67 20.37 -5.26 2.70
C ALA A 67 20.82 -4.08 3.58
N ASP A 68 21.04 -2.91 2.98
CA ASP A 68 21.34 -1.68 3.73
C ASP A 68 20.13 -1.18 4.53
N PHE A 69 18.92 -1.26 3.98
CA PHE A 69 17.70 -0.88 4.66
C PHE A 69 17.38 -1.80 5.86
N SER A 70 17.49 -3.12 5.68
CA SER A 70 17.15 -4.13 6.70
C SER A 70 18.02 -4.05 7.95
N LYS A 71 19.25 -3.52 7.86
CA LYS A 71 20.13 -3.25 9.02
C LYS A 71 19.49 -2.31 10.05
N LEU A 72 18.53 -1.47 9.63
CA LEU A 72 17.88 -0.48 10.49
C LEU A 72 16.52 -0.96 11.03
N MET A 73 16.09 -2.15 10.63
CA MET A 73 14.83 -2.76 11.03
C MET A 73 15.01 -3.59 12.31
N ARG A 74 13.93 -3.73 13.10
CA ARG A 74 13.91 -4.65 14.25
C ARG A 74 14.04 -6.08 13.76
N TYR A 75 15.01 -6.87 14.21
CA TYR A 75 15.35 -8.20 13.65
C TYR A 75 16.02 -8.11 12.27
N SER A 76 17.12 -7.37 12.16
CA SER A 76 17.89 -7.19 10.91
C SER A 76 18.40 -8.50 10.29
N ASP A 77 18.53 -9.56 11.10
CA ASP A 77 19.03 -10.86 10.67
C ASP A 77 17.94 -11.84 10.23
N ASP A 78 16.67 -11.42 10.25
CA ASP A 78 15.55 -12.24 9.80
C ASP A 78 15.71 -12.59 8.30
N PRO A 79 15.78 -13.89 7.94
CA PRO A 79 15.85 -14.32 6.54
C PRO A 79 14.68 -13.82 5.69
N GLY A 80 13.51 -13.60 6.31
CA GLY A 80 12.31 -13.05 5.69
C GLY A 80 12.37 -11.54 5.42
N ARG A 81 13.55 -10.91 5.50
CA ARG A 81 13.80 -9.50 5.13
C ARG A 81 14.85 -9.33 4.05
N ARG A 82 14.86 -10.28 3.11
CA ARG A 82 15.82 -10.33 2.01
C ARG A 82 15.12 -10.81 0.75
N ARG A 83 15.60 -10.30 -0.39
CA ARG A 83 15.19 -10.73 -1.75
C ARG A 83 13.77 -10.30 -2.13
N HIS A 84 13.24 -9.26 -1.51
CA HIS A 84 11.98 -8.66 -1.94
C HIS A 84 12.21 -7.81 -3.18
N ALA A 85 11.23 -7.79 -4.09
CA ALA A 85 11.21 -6.77 -5.12
C ALA A 85 11.10 -5.39 -4.45
N ILE A 86 11.78 -4.38 -5.01
CA ILE A 86 11.60 -3.00 -4.57
C ILE A 86 10.52 -2.36 -5.46
N VAL A 87 9.41 -1.95 -4.85
CA VAL A 87 8.22 -1.47 -5.56
C VAL A 87 7.74 -0.14 -5.01
N PHE A 88 7.09 0.65 -5.87
CA PHE A 88 6.42 1.87 -5.41
C PHE A 88 5.25 1.50 -4.49
N THR A 89 5.23 2.10 -3.31
CA THR A 89 4.31 1.78 -2.21
C THR A 89 3.80 3.07 -1.57
N HIS A 90 2.53 3.11 -1.19
CA HIS A 90 1.92 4.25 -0.48
C HIS A 90 2.50 4.45 0.93
N ALA A 91 3.01 3.38 1.55
CA ALA A 91 3.58 3.30 2.91
C ALA A 91 2.64 3.60 4.08
N ASP A 92 1.45 4.17 3.83
CA ASP A 92 0.40 4.36 4.83
C ASP A 92 -1.00 3.91 4.35
N MET A 93 -1.11 2.68 3.84
CA MET A 93 -2.40 2.12 3.40
C MET A 93 -3.30 1.74 4.57
N ASN A 94 -4.08 2.71 5.05
CA ASN A 94 -5.08 2.53 6.09
C ASN A 94 -6.48 2.88 5.56
N PRO A 95 -7.57 2.29 6.09
CA PRO A 95 -8.94 2.59 5.62
C PRO A 95 -9.31 4.08 5.63
N ARG A 96 -8.71 4.87 6.53
CA ARG A 96 -8.88 6.34 6.59
C ARG A 96 -8.40 7.07 5.33
N ASN A 97 -7.49 6.46 4.57
CA ASN A 97 -6.88 7.01 3.36
C ASN A 97 -7.55 6.48 2.07
N ILE A 98 -8.65 5.71 2.20
CA ILE A 98 -9.39 5.12 1.09
C ILE A 98 -10.76 5.79 1.03
N LEU A 99 -11.01 6.51 -0.06
CA LEU A 99 -12.31 7.12 -0.33
C LEU A 99 -13.20 6.09 -1.04
N MET A 100 -14.46 6.02 -0.62
CA MET A 100 -15.44 5.13 -1.22
C MET A 100 -16.76 5.86 -1.44
N ASP A 101 -17.47 5.46 -2.49
CA ASP A 101 -18.83 5.91 -2.76
C ASP A 101 -19.74 4.73 -3.12
N GLN A 102 -21.05 4.95 -2.94
CA GLN A 102 -22.07 4.00 -3.34
C GLN A 102 -22.49 4.23 -4.78
N PHE A 103 -22.62 3.15 -5.55
CA PHE A 103 -23.22 3.19 -6.87
C PHE A 103 -24.41 2.25 -6.97
N LYS A 104 -25.36 2.56 -7.85
CA LYS A 104 -26.52 1.71 -8.11
C LYS A 104 -26.18 0.69 -9.19
N ARG A 105 -26.33 -0.60 -8.88
CA ARG A 105 -26.18 -1.70 -9.85
C ARG A 105 -27.41 -1.77 -10.78
N PRO A 106 -27.30 -2.43 -11.95
CA PRO A 106 -28.43 -2.58 -12.88
C PRO A 106 -29.65 -3.29 -12.28
N ASP A 107 -29.44 -4.19 -11.32
CA ASP A 107 -30.50 -4.90 -10.58
C ASP A 107 -31.20 -4.04 -9.49
N GLY A 108 -30.80 -2.77 -9.35
CA GLY A 108 -31.31 -1.84 -8.35
C GLY A 108 -30.64 -1.93 -6.97
N SER A 109 -29.76 -2.91 -6.75
CA SER A 109 -28.96 -2.99 -5.52
C SER A 109 -27.89 -1.90 -5.45
N ARG A 110 -27.33 -1.68 -4.26
CA ARG A 110 -26.19 -0.76 -4.06
C ARG A 110 -24.88 -1.54 -3.98
N GLY A 111 -23.86 -1.05 -4.66
CA GLY A 111 -22.49 -1.51 -4.51
C GLY A 111 -21.58 -0.42 -4.00
N TRP A 112 -20.34 -0.80 -3.66
CA TRP A 112 -19.31 0.12 -3.20
C TRP A 112 -18.18 0.19 -4.21
N MET A 113 -17.72 1.41 -4.46
CA MET A 113 -16.60 1.69 -5.35
C MET A 113 -15.55 2.50 -4.59
N VAL A 114 -14.29 2.12 -4.73
CA VAL A 114 -13.16 2.94 -4.30
C VAL A 114 -13.02 4.08 -5.30
N THR A 115 -13.10 5.31 -4.82
CA THR A 115 -13.07 6.54 -5.64
C THR A 115 -11.76 7.29 -5.54
N GLY A 116 -10.94 6.99 -4.54
CA GLY A 116 -9.64 7.62 -4.37
C GLY A 116 -8.80 6.97 -3.29
N ILE A 117 -7.48 7.12 -3.43
CA ILE A 117 -6.47 6.83 -2.43
C ILE A 117 -5.72 8.14 -2.19
N VAL A 118 -5.64 8.59 -0.94
CA VAL A 118 -5.09 9.90 -0.54
C VAL A 118 -4.02 9.74 0.53
N ASP A 119 -3.33 10.82 0.89
CA ASP A 119 -2.28 10.83 1.94
C ASP A 119 -0.96 10.13 1.52
N TRP A 120 -0.46 10.51 0.33
CA TRP A 120 0.73 9.93 -0.30
C TRP A 120 2.08 10.48 0.23
N GLU A 121 2.10 11.24 1.31
CA GLU A 121 3.30 11.94 1.78
C GLU A 121 4.46 11.00 2.18
N MET A 122 4.13 9.74 2.53
CA MET A 122 5.09 8.69 2.88
C MET A 122 5.44 7.77 1.72
N ALA A 123 4.84 8.00 0.56
CA ALA A 123 5.01 7.14 -0.59
C ALA A 123 6.44 7.14 -1.11
N GLY A 124 6.85 6.01 -1.66
CA GLY A 124 8.21 5.80 -2.10
C GLY A 124 8.44 4.38 -2.57
N PHE A 125 9.69 4.06 -2.84
CA PHE A 125 10.14 2.74 -3.23
C PHE A 125 10.63 1.99 -2.00
N TYR A 126 10.02 0.84 -1.72
CA TYR A 126 10.28 0.02 -0.54
C TYR A 126 10.32 -1.46 -0.93
N PRO A 127 10.91 -2.35 -0.11
CA PRO A 127 10.73 -3.79 -0.25
C PRO A 127 9.25 -4.16 -0.25
N GLU A 128 8.83 -5.03 -1.18
CA GLU A 128 7.47 -5.57 -1.20
C GLU A 128 7.19 -6.35 0.08
N GLY A 129 5.99 -6.19 0.62
CA GLY A 129 5.46 -6.94 1.76
C GLY A 129 4.11 -7.55 1.43
#